data_AF-A0A938IAY1-F1
#
_entry.id   AF-A0A938IAY1-F1
#
_cell.length_a   1.000
_cell.length_b   1.000
_cell.length_c   1.000
_cell.angle_alpha   90.00
_cell.angle_beta   90.00
_cell.angle_gamma   90.00
#
_symmetry.space_group_name_H-M   'P 1'
#
loop_
_entity.id
_entity.type
_entity.pdbx_description
1 polymer ?
#
loop_
_entity_poly.entity_id
_entity_poly.type
_entity_poly.pdbx_seq_one_letter_code
_entity_poly.pdbx_strand_id
1 'polypeptide(L)'
;MNTSEFRQQREQQMQQAEELLASVPERLGIGKGLFWGQFVADWIFPYPRLSDAEQSRVDQSLMELKQFCDQHLDPEQIDREADISRD
;
A
#
# COMPACT_ATOMS: atom_id res chain seq x y z
N MET A 1 4.73 27.61 34.23
CA MET A 1 5.28 26.71 33.21
C MET A 1 5.75 27.58 32.05
N ASN A 2 7.05 27.55 31.74
CA ASN A 2 7.73 28.64 31.05
C ASN A 2 7.69 28.45 29.52
N THR A 3 7.19 29.43 28.77
CA THR A 3 6.98 29.36 27.30
C THR A 3 8.26 29.10 26.50
N SER A 4 9.43 29.29 27.10
CA SER A 4 10.75 28.96 26.53
C SER A 4 11.02 27.46 26.51
N GLU A 5 10.65 26.73 27.57
CA GLU A 5 10.90 25.28 27.70
C GLU A 5 10.11 24.50 26.65
N PHE A 6 8.87 24.90 26.38
CA PHE A 6 8.04 24.30 25.32
C PHE A 6 8.61 24.51 23.91
N ARG A 7 9.23 25.68 23.65
CA ARG A 7 9.89 25.95 22.37
C ARG A 7 11.12 25.08 22.17
N GLN A 8 11.95 24.96 23.21
CA GLN A 8 13.13 24.08 23.17
C GLN A 8 12.74 22.62 22.98
N GLN A 9 11.68 22.16 23.64
CA GLN A 9 11.20 20.79 23.49
C GLN A 9 10.65 20.52 22.09
N ARG A 10 9.93 21.48 21.48
CA ARG A 10 9.52 21.38 20.06
C ARG A 10 10.70 21.39 19.10
N GLU A 11 11.71 22.23 19.32
CA GLU A 11 12.91 22.27 18.48
C GLU A 11 13.66 20.94 18.53
N GLN A 12 13.81 20.35 19.72
CA GLN A 12 14.41 19.02 19.89
C GLN A 12 13.60 17.94 19.17
N GLN A 13 12.27 17.94 19.30
CA GLN A 13 11.41 16.99 18.60
C GLN A 13 11.51 17.14 17.08
N MET A 14 11.65 18.37 16.57
CA MET A 14 11.79 18.62 15.14
C MET A 14 13.14 18.13 14.61
N GLN A 15 14.23 18.38 15.34
CA GLN A 15 15.57 17.87 15.00
C GLN A 15 15.61 16.33 15.00
N GLN A 16 15.00 15.70 16.01
CA GLN A 16 14.88 14.24 16.08
C GLN A 16 14.08 13.68 14.90
N ALA A 17 13.00 14.34 14.50
CA ALA A 17 12.22 13.93 13.33
C ALA A 17 13.01 14.08 12.02
N GLU A 18 13.78 15.16 11.87
CA GLU A 18 14.66 15.39 10.71
C GLU A 18 15.76 14.34 10.59
N GLU A 19 16.43 13.99 11.69
CA GLU A 19 17.45 12.92 11.70
C GLU A 19 16.84 11.55 11.33
N LEU A 20 15.65 11.24 11.85
CA LEU A 20 14.93 10.01 11.51
C LEU A 20 14.57 9.97 10.02
N LEU A 21 14.07 11.07 9.46
CA LEU A 21 13.70 11.16 8.05
C LEU A 21 14.93 11.11 7.12
N ALA A 22 16.04 11.73 7.51
CA ALA A 22 17.30 11.68 6.76
C ALA A 22 17.93 10.27 6.73
N SER A 23 17.66 9.46 7.77
CA SER A 23 18.15 8.07 7.83
C SER A 23 17.39 7.11 6.91
N VAL A 24 16.22 7.51 6.41
CA VAL A 24 15.45 6.73 5.45
C VAL A 24 16.11 6.87 4.08
N PRO A 25 16.62 5.78 3.47
CA PRO A 25 17.14 5.84 2.12
C PRO A 25 16.07 6.42 1.21
N GLU A 26 16.38 7.49 0.48
CA GLU A 26 15.46 8.08 -0.48
C GLU A 26 15.25 7.08 -1.62
N ARG A 27 14.28 6.19 -1.45
CA ARG A 27 13.91 5.22 -2.49
C ARG A 27 13.13 5.99 -3.55
N LEU A 28 13.83 6.31 -4.63
CA LEU A 28 13.23 6.86 -5.83
C LEU A 28 12.24 5.82 -6.38
N GLY A 29 10.95 6.01 -6.12
CA GLY A 29 9.92 5.18 -6.73
C GLY A 29 9.87 5.40 -8.24
N ILE A 30 9.31 4.44 -8.99
CA ILE A 30 9.18 4.51 -10.45
C ILE A 30 8.58 5.85 -10.90
N GLY A 31 7.45 6.25 -10.32
CA GLY A 31 6.78 7.50 -10.68
C GLY A 31 7.64 8.74 -10.44
N LYS A 32 8.34 8.77 -9.31
CA LYS A 32 9.24 9.86 -8.92
C LYS A 32 10.47 9.93 -9.84
N GLY A 33 11.04 8.77 -10.21
CA GLY A 33 12.14 8.71 -11.17
C GLY A 33 11.74 9.19 -12.56
N LEU A 34 10.61 8.71 -13.08
CA LEU A 34 10.12 9.11 -14.40
C LEU A 34 9.87 10.63 -14.49
N PHE A 35 9.38 11.25 -13.41
CA PHE A 35 9.19 12.70 -13.35
C PHE A 35 10.49 13.48 -13.60
N TRP A 36 11.63 12.97 -13.13
CA TRP A 36 12.95 13.57 -13.36
C TRP A 36 13.70 12.99 -14.56
N GLY A 37 13.03 12.19 -15.41
CA GLY A 37 13.67 11.56 -16.56
C GLY A 37 14.62 10.42 -16.19
N GLN A 38 14.54 9.90 -14.97
CA GLN A 38 15.32 8.75 -14.50
C GLN A 38 14.50 7.47 -14.62
N PHE A 39 15.00 6.50 -15.38
CA PHE A 39 14.35 5.21 -15.52
C PHE A 39 14.87 4.21 -14.47
N VAL A 40 14.01 3.84 -13.52
CA VAL A 40 14.35 2.91 -12.42
C VAL A 40 14.03 1.48 -12.83
N ALA A 41 14.90 0.87 -13.64
CA ALA A 41 14.69 -0.45 -14.25
C ALA A 41 14.48 -1.58 -13.23
N ASP A 42 15.21 -1.55 -12.11
CA ASP A 42 15.22 -2.62 -11.09
C ASP A 42 13.85 -2.88 -10.45
N TRP A 43 12.93 -1.90 -10.50
CA TRP A 43 11.58 -2.04 -9.95
C TRP A 43 10.57 -2.60 -10.96
N ILE A 44 10.95 -2.68 -12.23
CA ILE A 44 10.05 -3.01 -13.35
C ILE A 44 10.49 -4.30 -14.06
N PHE A 45 11.80 -4.55 -14.14
CA PHE A 45 12.36 -5.60 -14.97
C PHE A 45 13.12 -6.67 -14.18
N PRO A 46 12.81 -7.96 -14.41
CA PRO A 46 11.64 -8.47 -15.11
C PRO A 46 10.35 -8.07 -14.37
N TYR A 47 9.18 -8.24 -15.01
CA TYR A 47 7.91 -7.94 -14.36
C TYR A 47 7.85 -8.64 -12.99
N PRO A 48 7.65 -7.90 -11.89
CA PRO A 48 7.68 -8.47 -10.55
C PRO A 48 6.71 -9.65 -10.43
N ARG A 49 7.18 -10.75 -9.86
CA ARG A 49 6.38 -11.94 -9.58
C ARG A 49 6.30 -12.14 -8.07
N LEU A 50 5.18 -12.68 -7.62
CA LEU A 50 5.06 -13.22 -6.27
C LEU A 50 6.01 -14.41 -6.11
N SER A 51 6.46 -14.67 -4.88
CA SER A 51 7.14 -15.93 -4.59
C SER A 51 6.18 -17.11 -4.70
N ASP A 52 6.69 -18.33 -4.92
CA ASP A 52 5.85 -19.54 -5.06
C ASP A 52 4.94 -19.77 -3.83
N ALA A 53 5.44 -19.45 -2.63
CA ALA A 53 4.68 -19.55 -1.38
C ALA A 53 3.55 -18.52 -1.31
N GLU A 54 3.80 -17.26 -1.71
CA GLU A 54 2.78 -16.23 -1.77
C GLU A 54 1.75 -16.53 -2.87
N GLN A 55 2.20 -17.01 -4.03
CA GLN A 55 1.33 -17.39 -5.14
C GLN A 55 0.35 -18.48 -4.72
N SER A 56 0.84 -19.56 -4.09
CA SER A 56 -0.01 -20.67 -3.64
C SER A 56 -1.07 -20.21 -2.63
N ARG A 57 -0.70 -19.29 -1.73
CA ARG A 57 -1.64 -18.71 -0.75
C ARG A 57 -2.71 -17.85 -1.44
N VAL A 58 -2.29 -17.01 -2.40
CA VAL A 58 -3.21 -16.17 -3.18
C VAL A 58 -4.19 -17.04 -3.98
N ASP A 59 -3.69 -18.08 -4.63
CA ASP A 59 -4.51 -18.98 -5.44
C ASP A 59 -5.59 -19.68 -4.59
N GLN A 60 -5.22 -20.14 -3.38
CA GLN A 60 -6.18 -20.72 -2.44
C GLN A 60 -7.26 -19.71 -2.02
N SER A 61 -6.87 -18.49 -1.64
CA SER A 61 -7.82 -17.45 -1.25
C SER A 61 -8.73 -17.02 -2.40
N LEU A 62 -8.21 -16.95 -3.64
CA LEU A 62 -9.01 -16.65 -4.83
C LEU A 62 -10.01 -17.75 -5.13
N MET A 63 -9.65 -19.01 -4.91
CA MET A 63 -10.56 -20.14 -5.09
C MET A 63 -11.74 -20.07 -4.13
N GLU A 64 -11.48 -19.83 -2.84
CA GLU A 64 -12.50 -19.68 -1.81
C GLU A 64 -13.42 -18.47 -2.09
N LEU A 65 -12.82 -17.32 -2.45
CA LEU A 65 -13.58 -16.12 -2.81
C LEU A 65 -14.48 -16.37 -4.02
N LYS A 66 -13.96 -17.02 -5.05
CA LYS A 66 -14.73 -17.35 -6.25
C LYS A 66 -15.90 -18.27 -5.91
N GLN A 67 -15.66 -19.31 -5.13
CA GLN A 67 -16.71 -20.22 -4.70
C GLN A 67 -17.82 -19.49 -3.94
N PHE A 68 -17.46 -18.60 -3.01
CA PHE A 68 -18.42 -17.80 -2.28
C PHE A 68 -19.25 -16.92 -3.23
N CYS A 69 -18.59 -16.19 -4.13
CA CYS A 69 -19.27 -15.34 -5.11
C CYS A 69 -20.24 -16.16 -5.98
N ASP A 70 -19.82 -17.30 -6.49
CA ASP A 70 -20.64 -18.15 -7.36
C ASP A 70 -21.85 -18.76 -6.62
N GLN A 71 -21.76 -18.96 -5.29
CA GLN A 71 -22.81 -19.59 -4.48
C GLN A 71 -23.78 -18.60 -3.84
N HIS A 72 -23.31 -17.39 -3.51
CA HIS A 72 -24.04 -16.45 -2.66
C HIS A 72 -24.40 -15.14 -3.35
N LEU A 73 -23.80 -14.82 -4.49
CA LEU A 73 -24.08 -13.56 -5.20
C LEU A 73 -24.82 -13.83 -6.51
N ASP A 74 -25.93 -13.12 -6.70
CA ASP A 74 -26.59 -12.97 -8.00
C ASP A 74 -26.23 -11.58 -8.57
N PRO A 75 -25.34 -11.50 -9.57
CA PRO A 75 -24.94 -10.23 -10.16
C PRO A 75 -26.10 -9.46 -10.81
N GLU A 76 -27.08 -10.16 -11.38
CA GLU A 76 -28.21 -9.52 -12.07
C GLU A 76 -29.18 -8.90 -11.06
N GLN A 77 -29.39 -9.56 -9.92
CA GLN A 77 -30.19 -9.01 -8.84
C GLN A 77 -29.51 -7.79 -8.21
N ILE A 78 -28.21 -7.88 -7.90
CA ILE A 78 -27.44 -6.78 -7.30
C ILE A 78 -27.48 -5.52 -8.18
N ASP A 79 -27.31 -5.68 -9.49
CA ASP A 79 -27.38 -4.55 -10.43
C ASP A 79 -28.78 -3.90 -10.45
N ARG A 80 -29.83 -4.72 -10.45
CA ARG A 80 -31.22 -4.25 -10.47
C ARG A 80 -31.63 -3.52 -9.19
N GLU A 81 -31.20 -4.03 -8.05
CA GLU A 81 -31.61 -3.54 -6.73
C GLU A 81 -30.65 -2.47 -6.20
N ALA A 82 -29.47 -2.33 -6.81
CA ALA A 82 -28.36 -1.50 -6.34
C ALA A 82 -28.00 -1.77 -4.87
N ASP A 83 -28.18 -3.03 -4.42
CA ASP A 83 -27.91 -3.48 -3.07
C ASP A 83 -27.22 -4.85 -3.09
N ILE A 84 -26.36 -5.09 -2.10
CA ILE A 84 -25.64 -6.36 -1.94
C ILE A 84 -26.25 -7.08 -0.75
N SER A 85 -26.71 -8.32 -0.97
CA SER A 85 -27.28 -9.15 0.10
C SER A 85 -26.29 -9.29 1.27
N ARG A 86 -26.84 -9.26 2.50
CA ARG A 86 -26.08 -9.37 3.75
C ARG A 86 -26.10 -10.76 4.37
N ASP A 87 -26.83 -11.68 3.75
CA ASP A 87 -27.00 -13.07 4.19
C ASP A 87 -25.83 -13.97 3.78
#